data_AF-A0A8T5WM68-F1
#
_entry.id   AF-A0A8T5WM68-F1
#
_cell.length_a   1.000
_cell.length_b   1.000
_cell.length_c   1.000
_cell.angle_alpha   90.00
_cell.angle_beta   90.00
_cell.angle_gamma   90.00
#
_symmetry.space_group_name_H-M   'P 1'
#
loop_
_entity.id
_entity.type
_entity.pdbx_description
1 polymer ?
#
loop_
_entity_poly.entity_id
_entity_poly.type
_entity_poly.pdbx_seq_one_letter_code
_entity_poly.pdbx_strand_id
1 'polypeptide(L)'
;DMAPLQQKLVVVSNKREKPINDRRSRQQEVTPAGTSMRYEASFKPQSGGLEQTFRLDAQQYHALTVGEKGTLSYKGTRFVSFVGEQ
;
A
#
# COMPACT_ATOMS: atom_id res chain seq x y z
N ASP A 1 -18.90 10.93 0.27
CA ASP A 1 -18.95 9.67 1.03
C ASP A 1 -17.61 9.44 1.70
N MET A 2 -17.53 9.45 3.03
CA MET A 2 -16.28 9.21 3.77
C MET A 2 -16.34 7.83 4.40
N ALA A 3 -15.58 6.88 3.85
CA ALA A 3 -15.49 5.55 4.41
C ALA A 3 -15.00 5.62 5.88
N PRO A 4 -15.61 4.84 6.80
CA PRO A 4 -15.23 4.83 8.21
C PRO A 4 -13.80 4.29 8.38
N LEU A 5 -13.14 4.68 9.47
CA LEU A 5 -11.85 4.09 9.86
C LEU A 5 -12.07 2.63 10.28
N GLN A 6 -11.34 1.73 9.64
CA GLN A 6 -11.33 0.30 9.96
C GLN A 6 -9.95 -0.09 10.47
N GLN A 7 -9.90 -1.06 11.39
CA GLN A 7 -8.67 -1.59 11.97
C GLN A 7 -8.68 -3.12 11.93
N LYS A 8 -7.52 -3.73 11.66
CA LYS A 8 -7.39 -5.20 11.63
C LYS A 8 -6.00 -5.66 12.05
N LEU A 9 -5.94 -6.76 12.79
CA LEU A 9 -4.71 -7.49 13.06
C LEU A 9 -4.27 -8.23 11.79
N VAL A 10 -3.06 -7.92 11.33
CA VAL A 10 -2.51 -8.42 10.07
C VAL A 10 -1.04 -8.79 10.22
N VAL A 11 -0.50 -9.43 9.18
CA VAL A 11 0.93 -9.59 8.92
C VAL A 11 1.25 -8.91 7.60
N VAL A 12 2.34 -8.17 7.51
CA VAL A 12 2.85 -7.64 6.23
C VAL A 12 3.34 -8.83 5.40
N SER A 13 2.58 -9.25 4.38
CA SER A 13 2.90 -10.44 3.58
C SER A 13 3.88 -10.14 2.45
N ASN A 14 3.76 -8.96 1.82
CA ASN A 14 4.55 -8.60 0.65
C ASN A 14 4.74 -7.08 0.53
N LYS A 15 5.83 -6.69 -0.12
CA LYS A 15 6.18 -5.31 -0.46
C LYS A 15 6.62 -5.23 -1.91
N ARG A 16 6.06 -4.29 -2.67
CA ARG A 16 6.32 -4.15 -4.10
C ARG A 16 6.61 -2.69 -4.47
N GLU A 17 7.72 -2.50 -5.14
CA GLU A 17 8.10 -1.24 -5.77
C GLU A 17 8.02 -1.39 -7.29
N LYS A 18 7.31 -0.46 -7.95
CA LYS A 18 7.13 -0.48 -9.41
C LYS A 18 7.33 0.90 -10.03
N PRO A 19 8.23 1.03 -11.02
CA PRO A 19 8.23 2.18 -11.91
C PRO A 19 6.87 2.36 -12.56
N ILE A 20 6.27 3.55 -12.43
CA ILE A 20 5.08 3.93 -13.18
C ILE A 20 5.58 4.37 -14.55
N ASN A 21 5.10 3.66 -15.58
CA ASN A 21 5.31 4.05 -16.96
C ASN A 21 3.97 4.59 -17.46
N ASP A 22 3.85 5.92 -17.58
CA ASP A 22 2.62 6.61 -18.05
C ASP A 22 2.35 6.41 -19.55
N ARG A 23 2.59 5.22 -20.09
CA ARG A 23 2.42 4.89 -21.52
C ARG A 23 0.97 4.67 -21.96
N ARG A 24 -0.03 5.04 -21.15
CA ARG A 24 -1.45 4.95 -21.56
C ARG A 24 -2.26 6.16 -21.14
N SER A 25 -2.15 7.22 -21.94
CA SER A 25 -3.28 7.99 -22.42
C SER A 25 -3.01 8.40 -23.86
N ARG A 26 -3.94 8.06 -24.75
CA ARG A 26 -3.87 8.43 -26.17
C ARG A 26 -4.11 9.95 -26.23
N GLN A 27 -3.12 10.70 -26.72
CA GLN A 27 -3.05 12.15 -26.92
C GLN A 27 -2.33 12.97 -25.83
N GLN A 28 -1.38 13.77 -26.34
CA GLN A 28 -0.68 14.94 -25.81
C GLN A 28 0.60 14.75 -24.96
N GLU A 29 1.68 15.24 -25.58
CA GLU A 29 3.01 15.66 -25.08
C GLU A 29 3.79 14.71 -24.17
N VAL A 30 4.84 14.12 -24.75
CA VAL A 30 5.89 13.39 -24.06
C VAL A 30 6.72 14.36 -23.22
N THR A 31 6.31 14.54 -21.97
CA THR A 31 7.21 15.12 -20.96
C THR A 31 8.24 14.04 -20.59
N PRO A 32 9.54 14.35 -20.44
CA PRO A 32 10.54 13.36 -20.10
C PRO A 32 10.13 12.60 -18.84
N ALA A 33 10.10 11.28 -18.93
CA ALA A 33 9.72 10.39 -17.85
C ALA A 33 10.65 10.58 -16.64
N GLY A 34 10.26 11.42 -15.70
CA GLY A 34 10.68 11.26 -14.31
C GLY A 34 9.99 9.99 -13.82
N THR A 35 10.74 8.91 -13.62
CA THR A 35 10.22 7.62 -13.16
C THR A 35 9.48 7.81 -11.83
N SER A 36 8.17 8.03 -11.85
CA SER A 36 7.38 8.09 -10.63
C SER A 36 7.26 6.67 -10.08
N MET A 37 7.59 6.48 -8.81
CA MET A 37 7.62 5.15 -8.19
C MET A 37 6.28 4.85 -7.54
N ARG A 38 5.75 3.64 -7.76
CA ARG A 38 4.57 3.12 -7.06
C ARG A 38 5.01 2.15 -5.98
N TYR A 39 4.60 2.46 -4.76
CA TYR A 39 4.80 1.61 -3.59
C TYR A 39 3.50 0.92 -3.21
N GLU A 40 3.56 -0.39 -3.05
CA GLU A 40 2.44 -1.22 -2.61
C GLU A 40 2.90 -2.18 -1.51
N ALA A 41 2.03 -2.42 -0.53
CA ALA A 41 2.22 -3.49 0.44
C ALA A 41 0.94 -4.33 0.56
N SER A 42 1.13 -5.64 0.72
CA SER A 42 0.04 -6.59 0.97
C SER A 42 0.04 -6.98 2.43
N PHE A 43 -1.17 -7.07 3.00
CA PHE A 43 -1.40 -7.37 4.39
C PHE A 43 -2.33 -8.58 4.49
N LYS A 44 -1.84 -9.64 5.12
CA LYS A 44 -2.62 -10.86 5.36
C LYS A 44 -3.29 -10.77 6.73
N PRO A 45 -4.63 -10.88 6.82
CA PRO A 45 -5.32 -10.94 8.10
C PRO A 45 -4.85 -12.11 8.98
N GLN A 46 -4.58 -11.84 10.26
CA GLN A 46 -4.25 -12.90 11.22
C GLN A 46 -5.44 -13.82 11.49
N SER A 47 -6.67 -13.30 11.39
CA SER A 47 -7.92 -14.07 11.46
C SER A 47 -8.14 -15.05 10.29
N GLY A 48 -7.24 -15.08 9.31
CA GLY A 48 -7.49 -15.69 8.01
C GLY A 48 -8.33 -14.82 7.08
N GLY A 49 -8.32 -15.16 5.79
CA GLY A 49 -8.99 -14.43 4.72
C GLY A 49 -8.04 -13.97 3.60
N LEU A 50 -8.58 -13.16 2.68
CA LEU A 50 -7.83 -12.62 1.55
C LEU A 50 -6.85 -11.53 1.98
N GLU A 51 -5.70 -11.48 1.31
CA GLU A 51 -4.74 -10.40 1.48
C GLU A 51 -5.30 -9.09 0.93
N GLN A 52 -5.03 -8.00 1.64
CA GLN A 52 -5.40 -6.66 1.21
C GLN A 52 -4.15 -5.92 0.76
N THR A 53 -4.16 -5.43 -0.48
CA THR A 53 -3.03 -4.66 -1.03
C THR A 53 -3.39 -3.19 -1.06
N PHE A 54 -2.52 -2.36 -0.49
CA PHE A 54 -2.69 -0.91 -0.47
C PHE A 54 -1.54 -0.22 -1.19
N ARG A 55 -1.87 0.91 -1.83
CA ARG A 55 -0.87 1.87 -2.29
C ARG A 55 -0.40 2.71 -1.12
N LEU A 56 0.90 2.95 -1.08
CA LEU A 56 1.58 3.70 -0.04
C LEU A 56 2.37 4.85 -0.65
N ASP A 57 2.68 5.85 0.16
CA ASP A 57 3.82 6.71 -0.13
C ASP A 57 5.15 6.01 0.24
N ALA A 58 6.26 6.61 -0.17
CA ALA A 58 7.58 6.05 0.07
C ALA A 58 7.90 5.88 1.56
N GLN A 59 7.55 6.86 2.40
CA GLN A 59 7.85 6.84 3.82
C GLN A 59 7.09 5.71 4.53
N GLN A 60 5.79 5.60 4.26
CA GLN A 60 4.94 4.52 4.76
C GLN A 60 5.48 3.16 4.32
N TYR A 61 5.84 3.01 3.04
CA TYR A 61 6.38 1.76 2.53
C TYR A 61 7.70 1.38 3.21
N HIS A 62 8.64 2.31 3.36
CA HIS A 62 9.94 2.03 3.96
C HIS A 62 9.86 1.78 5.47
N ALA A 63 8.81 2.26 6.14
CA ALA A 63 8.55 1.95 7.55
C ALA A 63 8.07 0.51 7.81
N LEU A 64 7.57 -0.20 6.80
CA LEU A 64 7.05 -1.56 6.95
C LEU A 64 8.14 -2.62 6.83
N THR A 65 8.06 -3.67 7.65
CA THR A 65 8.89 -4.88 7.51
C THR A 65 8.04 -6.07 7.09
N VAL A 66 8.45 -6.81 6.06
CA VAL A 66 7.75 -8.06 5.65
C VAL A 66 7.86 -9.09 6.77
N GLY A 67 6.77 -9.77 7.08
CA GLY A 67 6.65 -10.71 8.19
C GLY A 67 6.25 -10.07 9.52
N GLU A 68 6.29 -8.74 9.62
CA GLU A 68 5.89 -8.02 10.83
C GLU A 68 4.38 -8.14 11.06
N LYS A 69 4.01 -8.47 12.30
CA LYS A 69 2.63 -8.51 12.75
C LYS A 69 2.25 -7.16 13.34
N GLY A 70 1.00 -6.76 13.18
CA GLY A 70 0.55 -5.49 13.72
C GLY A 70 -0.88 -5.14 13.40
N THR A 71 -1.26 -3.93 13.79
CA THR A 71 -2.58 -3.35 13.51
C THR A 71 -2.52 -2.47 12.27
N LEU A 72 -3.22 -2.88 11.22
CA LEU A 72 -3.47 -2.08 10.02
C LEU A 72 -4.70 -1.19 10.24
N SER A 73 -4.57 0.11 9.97
CA SER A 73 -5.67 1.08 9.92
C SER A 73 -5.89 1.58 8.49
N TYR A 74 -7.14 1.60 8.03
CA TYR A 74 -7.49 1.99 6.66
C TYR A 74 -8.91 2.57 6.54
N LYS A 75 -9.20 3.27 5.44
CA LYS A 75 -10.53 3.81 5.10
C LYS A 75 -10.89 3.39 3.69
N GLY A 76 -11.81 2.44 3.53
CA GLY A 76 -12.13 1.87 2.22
C GLY A 76 -10.90 1.20 1.59
N THR A 77 -10.39 1.73 0.49
CA THR A 77 -9.16 1.25 -0.18
C THR A 77 -7.91 2.07 0.16
N ARG A 78 -8.03 3.04 1.06
CA ARG A 78 -6.94 3.95 1.44
C ARG A 78 -6.25 3.48 2.71
N PHE A 79 -4.94 3.25 2.62
CA PHE A 79 -4.09 3.04 3.78
C PHE A 79 -4.04 4.28 4.68
N VAL A 80 -4.08 4.08 5.99
CA VAL A 80 -3.92 5.16 6.99
C VAL A 80 -2.64 4.94 7.79
N SER A 81 -2.48 3.78 8.42
CA SER A 81 -1.27 3.46 9.18
C SER A 81 -1.11 1.97 9.43
N PHE A 82 0.10 1.57 9.82
CA PHE A 82 0.40 0.26 10.37
C PHE A 82 1.23 0.47 11.65
N VAL A 83 0.88 -0.26 12.70
CA VAL A 83 1.61 -0.24 13.98
C VAL A 83 1.99 -1.68 14.30
N GLY A 84 3.31 -1.95 14.36
CA GLY A 84 3.85 -3.26 14.70
C GLY A 84 3.49 -3.68 16.13
N GLU A 85 3.26 -4.97 16.33
CA GLU A 85 3.25 -5.59 17.66
C GLU A 85 4.71 -5.66 18.14
N GLN A 86 5.02 -5.04 19.28
CA GLN A 86 6.34 -5.13 19.92
C GLN A 86 6.63 -6.54 20.44
#